data_AF-A0A6G2A5E8-F1
#
_entry.id   AF-A0A6G2A5E8-F1
#
_cell.length_a   1.000
_cell.length_b   1.000
_cell.length_c   1.000
_cell.angle_alpha   90.00
_cell.angle_beta   90.00
_cell.angle_gamma   90.00
#
_symmetry.space_group_name_H-M   'P 1'
#
loop_
_entity.id
_entity.type
_entity.pdbx_description
1 polymer ?
#
loop_
_entity_poly.entity_id
_entity_poly.type
_entity_poly.pdbx_seq_one_letter_code
_entity_poly.pdbx_strand_id
1 'polypeptide(L)' 'MAVFRVEKNSGYTVMSNHHLRNRALSLKAKGLLSQMLSLPEDWDYTLQGLARINRES' A
#
# COMPACT_ATOMS: atom_id res chain seq x y z
N MET A 1 -27.28 23.22 15.10
CA MET A 1 -26.89 21.79 15.20
C MET A 1 -25.45 21.68 14.70
N ALA A 2 -24.48 21.46 15.59
CA ALA A 2 -23.07 21.41 15.21
C ALA A 2 -22.76 20.03 14.61
N VAL A 3 -22.34 20.00 13.34
CA VAL A 3 -21.86 18.78 12.69
C VAL A 3 -20.37 18.66 12.99
N PHE A 4 -19.99 17.73 13.86
CA PHE A 4 -18.59 17.35 14.04
C PHE A 4 -18.18 16.42 12.89
N ARG A 5 -17.38 16.93 11.94
CA ARG A 5 -16.79 16.10 10.89
C ARG A 5 -15.56 15.39 11.47
N VAL A 6 -15.71 14.10 11.78
CA VAL A 6 -14.56 13.23 12.03
C VAL A 6 -13.83 13.03 10.71
N GLU A 7 -12.56 13.41 10.61
CA GLU A 7 -11.73 13.04 9.46
C GLU A 7 -11.56 11.51 9.44
N LYS A 8 -12.35 10.84 8.60
CA LYS A 8 -12.22 9.40 8.34
C LYS A 8 -11.23 9.09 7.22
N ASN A 9 -10.49 10.11 6.75
CA ASN A 9 -9.64 10.05 5.56
C ASN A 9 -8.16 9.71 5.84
N SER A 10 -7.84 9.21 7.04
CA SER A 10 -6.46 8.85 7.42
C SER A 10 -6.29 7.35 7.57
N GLY A 11 -5.09 6.84 7.26
CA GLY A 11 -4.72 5.44 7.54
C GLY A 11 -5.16 4.43 6.49
N TYR A 12 -5.46 4.86 5.26
CA TYR A 12 -5.63 3.97 4.12
C TYR A 12 -4.80 4.44 2.92
N THR A 13 -4.48 3.49 2.05
CA THR A 13 -3.78 3.75 0.79
C THR A 13 -4.77 3.64 -0.37
N VAL A 14 -4.82 4.66 -1.22
CA VAL A 14 -5.59 4.62 -2.47
C VAL A 14 -4.74 3.95 -3.55
N MET A 15 -5.28 2.90 -4.17
CA MET A 15 -4.62 2.18 -5.27
C MET A 15 -5.55 2.06 -6.47
N SER A 16 -5.04 2.31 -7.67
CA SER A 16 -5.82 2.18 -8.91
C SER A 16 -6.26 0.74 -9.17
N ASN A 17 -7.53 0.57 -9.55
CA ASN A 17 -8.13 -0.72 -9.93
C ASN A 17 -7.45 -1.37 -11.14
N HIS A 18 -6.72 -0.61 -11.96
CA HIS A 18 -5.95 -1.16 -13.07
C HIS A 18 -4.99 -2.26 -12.60
N HIS A 19 -4.27 -2.02 -11.50
CA HIS A 19 -3.33 -2.99 -10.93
C HIS A 19 -4.03 -4.24 -10.41
N LEU A 20 -5.16 -4.07 -9.71
CA LEU A 20 -5.94 -5.18 -9.17
C LEU A 20 -6.54 -6.06 -10.27
N ARG A 21 -6.97 -5.46 -11.37
CA ARG A 21 -7.57 -6.14 -12.52
C ARG A 21 -6.54 -6.68 -13.52
N ASN A 22 -5.28 -6.26 -13.43
CA ASN A 22 -4.23 -6.75 -14.31
C ASN A 22 -3.96 -8.25 -14.06
N ARG A 23 -4.16 -9.07 -15.10
CA ARG A 23 -3.94 -10.52 -15.05
C ARG A 23 -2.47 -10.92 -15.21
N ALA A 24 -1.62 -10.03 -15.72
CA ALA A 24 -0.19 -10.26 -15.83
C ALA A 24 0.53 -10.11 -14.47
N LEU A 25 -0.12 -9.49 -13.47
CA LEU A 25 0.42 -9.34 -12.12
C LEU A 25 -0.03 -10.50 -11.24
N SER A 26 0.94 -11.15 -10.58
CA SER A 26 0.66 -12.12 -9.53
C SER A 26 0.04 -11.44 -8.31
N LEU A 27 -0.63 -12.22 -7.46
CA LEU A 27 -1.17 -11.70 -6.20
C LEU A 27 -0.05 -11.15 -5.29
N LYS A 28 1.11 -11.81 -5.26
CA LYS A 28 2.30 -11.33 -4.54
C LYS A 28 2.79 -9.98 -5.04
N ALA A 29 2.82 -9.77 -6.36
CA ALA A 29 3.22 -8.48 -6.94
C ALA A 29 2.21 -7.36 -6.59
N LYS A 30 0.91 -7.68 -6.61
CA LYS A 30 -0.14 -6.73 -6.18
C LYS A 30 -0.01 -6.37 -4.70
N GLY A 31 0.23 -7.37 -3.85
CA GLY A 31 0.45 -7.18 -2.41
C GLY A 31 1.68 -6.33 -2.12
N LEU A 32 2.81 -6.61 -2.78
CA LEU A 32 4.02 -5.81 -2.66
C LEU A 32 3.78 -4.36 -3.08
N LEU A 33 3.09 -4.12 -4.20
CA LEU A 33 2.76 -2.77 -4.65
C LEU A 33 1.87 -2.03 -3.64
N SER A 34 0.84 -2.69 -3.08
CA SER A 34 0.02 -2.07 -2.03
C SER A 34 0.81 -1.77 -0.77
N GLN A 35 1.78 -2.61 -0.42
CA GLN A 35 2.67 -2.37 0.71
C GLN A 35 3.60 -1.18 0.42
N MET A 36 4.16 -1.09 -0.77
CA MET A 36 5.02 0.05 -1.16
C MET A 36 4.25 1.37 -1.08
N LEU A 37 3.01 1.40 -1.57
CA LEU A 37 2.16 2.59 -1.53
C LEU A 37 1.68 2.98 -0.11
N SER A 38 1.83 2.11 0.90
CA SER A 38 1.49 2.42 2.29
C SER A 38 2.70 2.89 3.10
N LEU A 39 3.91 2.85 2.54
CA LEU A 39 5.12 3.32 3.21
C LEU A 39 5.21 4.85 3.20
N PRO A 40 5.93 5.44 4.17
CA PRO A 40 6.23 6.87 4.19
C PRO A 40 6.91 7.36 2.90
N GLU A 41 6.71 8.62 2.54
CA GLU A 41 7.32 9.22 1.33
C GLU A 41 8.85 9.26 1.39
N ASP A 42 9.40 9.34 2.60
CA ASP A 42 10.84 9.32 2.88
C ASP A 42 11.42 7.91 3.01
N TRP A 43 10.63 6.87 2.70
CA TRP A 43 11.11 5.49 2.77
C TRP A 43 12.19 5.20 1.72
N ASP A 44 13.33 4.67 2.17
CA ASP A 44 14.40 4.21 1.29
C ASP A 44 14.03 2.83 0.69
N TYR A 45 13.59 2.81 -0.56
CA TYR A 45 13.13 1.63 -1.30
C TYR A 45 14.27 0.67 -1.69
N THR A 46 15.00 0.19 -0.68
CA THR A 46 16.02 -0.83 -0.85
C THR A 46 15.40 -2.21 -0.99
N LEU A 47 16.01 -3.05 -1.83
CA LEU A 47 15.61 -4.45 -1.97
C LEU A 47 15.70 -5.20 -0.63
N GLN A 48 16.72 -4.91 0.18
CA GLN A 48 16.90 -5.53 1.50
C GLN A 48 15.79 -5.12 2.49
N GLY A 49 15.41 -3.84 2.51
CA GLY A 49 14.32 -3.35 3.35
C GLY A 49 12.99 -3.98 2.97
N LEU A 50 12.67 -3.99 1.68
CA LEU A 50 11.44 -4.62 1.17
C LEU A 50 11.41 -6.12 1.45
N ALA A 51 12.53 -6.83 1.24
CA ALA A 51 12.63 -8.26 1.54
C ALA A 51 12.47 -8.54 3.04
N ARG A 52 12.97 -7.65 3.90
CA ARG A 52 12.85 -7.80 5.36
C ARG A 52 11.41 -7.63 5.84
N ILE A 53 10.67 -6.64 5.34
CA ILE A 53 9.29 -6.38 5.79
C ILE A 53 8.26 -7.33 5.15
N ASN A 54 8.55 -7.87 3.96
CA ASN A 54 7.65 -8.79 3.24
C ASN A 54 8.04 -10.27 3.42
N ARG A 55 8.84 -10.60 4.44
CA ARG A 55 9.24 -11.98 4.71
C ARG A 55 8.04 -12.76 5.25
N GLU A 56 7.56 -13.72 4.46
CA GLU A 56 6.53 -14.67 4.88
C GLU A 56 7.13 -15.66 5.91
N SER A 57 6.37 -15.98 6.98
CA SER A 57 6.76 -16.96 8.01
C SER A 57 6.68 -18.40 7.52
#